data_AF-A0A4Y8DC16-F1
#
_entry.id   AF-A0A4Y8DC16-F1
#
_cell.length_a   1.000
_cell.length_b   1.000
_cell.length_c   1.000
_cell.angle_alpha   90.00
_cell.angle_beta   90.00
_cell.angle_gamma   90.00
#
_symmetry.space_group_name_H-M   'P 1'
#
loop_
_entity.id
_entity.type
_entity.pdbx_description
1 polymer ?
#
loop_
_entity_poly.entity_id
_entity_poly.type
_entity_poly.pdbx_seq_one_letter_code
_entity_poly.pdbx_strand_id
1 'polypeptide(L)'
;MTSELSLSETRALLKAQFEDQDPAHHGEKWDQLWKDKVTPWDNESPNPALIDILNEWADLASKKADGSRKKALVAGCGKGYDVLLLSAMGYDVYGLDISETGLQGARDTEKEEDGKGLYEPKDGIEKGDVTWIVGDFFKDDFLSIVNGEKSFDLIYDYTFGCALPPSLRPAWSKRYHKLLSPEGRLICLEFPTTKSPSIGGPPWAMPPRIYEGHLSRPGEALPYNEDCELEVEKLGLPHKNGLRRIAHFHPKRTNRGGYGADGKIDDWVSVWSH
;
A
#
# COMPACT_ATOMS: atom_id res chain seq x y z
N MET A 1 -15.29 3.82 29.55
CA MET A 1 -15.39 4.96 28.62
C MET A 1 -13.97 5.35 28.25
N THR A 2 -13.42 4.76 27.20
CA THR A 2 -12.15 5.23 26.62
C THR A 2 -12.48 6.49 25.84
N SER A 3 -11.94 7.64 26.27
CA SER A 3 -12.00 8.86 25.46
C SER A 3 -11.29 8.60 24.14
N GLU A 4 -11.96 8.86 23.01
CA GLU A 4 -11.30 8.84 21.70
C GLU A 4 -10.16 9.86 21.71
N LEU A 5 -8.97 9.44 21.27
CA LEU A 5 -7.82 10.32 21.14
C LEU A 5 -8.08 11.36 20.05
N SER A 6 -7.70 12.61 20.29
CA SER A 6 -7.65 13.62 19.24
C SER A 6 -6.60 13.27 18.18
N LEU A 7 -6.75 13.80 16.96
CA LEU A 7 -5.76 13.60 15.87
C LEU A 7 -4.33 14.01 16.29
N SER A 8 -4.19 15.05 17.12
CA SER A 8 -2.88 15.47 17.65
C SER A 8 -2.30 14.46 18.62
N GLU A 9 -3.12 13.89 19.52
CA GLU A 9 -2.67 12.88 20.48
C GLU A 9 -2.32 11.58 19.78
N THR A 10 -3.12 11.15 18.80
CA THR A 10 -2.82 9.96 17.99
C THR A 10 -1.52 10.13 17.22
N ARG A 11 -1.27 11.31 16.63
CA ARG A 11 0.01 11.59 15.94
C ARG A 11 1.19 11.56 16.90
N ALA A 12 1.05 12.14 18.10
CA ALA A 12 2.11 12.12 19.11
C ALA A 12 2.41 10.69 19.58
N LEU A 13 1.38 9.88 19.79
CA LEU A 13 1.51 8.47 20.14
C LEU A 13 2.26 7.68 19.06
N LEU A 14 1.82 7.78 17.79
CA LEU A 14 2.46 7.11 16.67
C LEU A 14 3.93 7.55 16.54
N LYS A 15 4.21 8.85 16.61
CA LYS A 15 5.56 9.37 16.56
C LYS A 15 6.45 8.77 17.66
N ALA A 16 5.97 8.78 18.91
CA ALA A 16 6.71 8.19 20.04
C ALA A 16 6.94 6.67 19.90
N GLN A 17 6.04 5.95 19.23
CA GLN A 17 6.17 4.51 19.06
C GLN A 17 7.14 4.10 17.96
N PHE A 18 7.37 4.91 16.92
CA PHE A 18 8.12 4.46 15.73
C PHE A 18 9.28 5.37 15.33
N GLU A 19 9.29 6.64 15.71
CA GLU A 19 10.40 7.52 15.37
C GLU A 19 11.65 7.17 16.18
N ASP A 20 12.80 7.09 15.50
CA ASP A 20 14.09 6.67 16.06
C ASP A 20 14.06 5.30 16.76
N GLN A 21 13.09 4.45 16.40
CA GLN A 21 12.97 3.09 16.91
C GLN A 21 13.52 2.08 15.90
N ASP A 22 14.02 0.96 16.41
CA ASP A 22 14.49 -0.15 15.57
C ASP A 22 13.32 -0.76 14.77
N PRO A 23 13.36 -0.72 13.42
CA PRO A 23 12.30 -1.28 12.59
C PRO A 23 12.04 -2.78 12.82
N ALA A 24 13.00 -3.52 13.36
CA ALA A 24 12.82 -4.94 13.70
C ALA A 24 11.68 -5.18 14.70
N HIS A 25 11.35 -4.19 15.55
CA HIS A 25 10.29 -4.29 16.54
C HIS A 25 8.98 -3.60 16.10
N HIS A 26 8.92 -3.03 14.89
CA HIS A 26 7.74 -2.29 14.44
C HIS A 26 6.51 -3.20 14.27
N GLY A 27 6.71 -4.48 13.93
CA GLY A 27 5.61 -5.44 13.79
C GLY A 27 4.77 -5.58 15.07
N GLU A 28 5.44 -5.77 16.21
CA GLU A 28 4.77 -5.89 17.52
C GLU A 28 4.01 -4.60 17.88
N LYS A 29 4.57 -3.44 17.52
CA LYS A 29 3.94 -2.14 17.78
C LYS A 29 2.71 -1.91 16.90
N TRP A 30 2.76 -2.28 15.63
CA TRP A 30 1.61 -2.24 14.75
C TRP A 30 0.48 -3.16 15.24
N ASP A 31 0.80 -4.39 15.64
CA ASP A 31 -0.17 -5.32 16.20
C ASP A 31 -0.77 -4.81 17.52
N GLN A 32 0.03 -4.17 18.37
CA GLN A 32 -0.45 -3.54 19.60
C GLN A 32 -1.46 -2.42 19.33
N LEU A 33 -1.23 -1.58 18.31
CA LEU A 33 -2.20 -0.53 17.93
C LEU A 33 -3.54 -1.10 17.48
N TRP A 34 -3.53 -2.23 16.75
CA TRP A 34 -4.75 -2.95 16.41
C TRP A 34 -5.48 -3.47 17.66
N LYS A 35 -4.76 -4.07 18.62
CA LYS A 35 -5.32 -4.55 19.90
C LYS A 35 -5.94 -3.42 20.71
N ASP A 36 -5.27 -2.28 20.75
CA ASP A 36 -5.72 -1.08 21.48
C ASP A 36 -6.80 -0.28 20.72
N LYS A 37 -7.16 -0.73 19.51
CA LYS A 37 -8.12 -0.08 18.61
C LYS A 37 -7.72 1.35 18.23
N VAL A 38 -6.43 1.66 18.24
CA VAL A 38 -5.90 2.95 17.79
C VAL A 38 -5.52 2.83 16.31
N THR A 39 -6.51 3.01 15.44
CA THR A 39 -6.42 2.71 14.00
C THR A 39 -6.83 3.90 13.13
N PRO A 40 -6.18 5.07 13.26
CA PRO A 40 -6.56 6.31 12.56
C PRO A 40 -6.43 6.26 11.03
N TRP A 41 -5.77 5.22 10.49
CA TRP A 41 -5.65 4.96 9.06
C TRP A 41 -6.81 4.13 8.49
N ASP A 42 -7.58 3.47 9.36
CA ASP A 42 -8.71 2.63 8.96
C ASP A 42 -9.88 3.52 8.50
N ASN A 43 -10.21 3.45 7.21
CA ASN A 43 -11.32 4.20 6.61
C ASN A 43 -12.60 3.37 6.49
N GLU A 44 -12.60 2.14 7.01
CA GLU A 44 -13.73 1.20 6.97
C GLU A 44 -14.27 0.92 5.55
N SER A 45 -13.44 1.17 4.53
CA SER A 45 -13.79 1.03 3.11
C SER A 45 -12.53 1.05 2.23
N PRO A 46 -12.60 0.50 1.00
CA PRO A 46 -11.52 0.62 0.02
C PRO A 46 -11.38 2.08 -0.41
N ASN A 47 -10.19 2.49 -0.83
CA ASN A 47 -10.04 3.86 -1.32
C ASN A 47 -10.85 4.05 -2.64
N PRO A 48 -11.69 5.10 -2.76
CA PRO A 48 -12.45 5.39 -3.97
C PRO A 48 -11.62 5.49 -5.24
N ALA A 49 -10.36 5.94 -5.15
CA ALA A 49 -9.45 6.02 -6.28
C ALA A 49 -9.17 4.64 -6.88
N LEU A 50 -9.00 3.60 -6.05
CA LEU A 50 -8.77 2.23 -6.51
C LEU A 50 -10.00 1.70 -7.25
N ILE A 51 -11.20 1.95 -6.71
CA ILE A 51 -12.46 1.55 -7.35
C ILE A 51 -12.58 2.15 -8.75
N ASP A 52 -12.33 3.45 -8.87
CA ASP A 52 -12.47 4.16 -10.15
C ASP A 52 -11.45 3.64 -11.18
N ILE A 53 -10.20 3.40 -10.77
CA ILE A 53 -9.14 2.90 -11.66
C ILE A 53 -9.43 1.49 -12.15
N LEU A 54 -9.85 0.58 -11.26
CA LEU A 54 -10.20 -0.80 -11.64
C LEU A 54 -11.37 -0.87 -12.63
N ASN A 55 -12.26 0.13 -12.59
CA ASN A 55 -13.42 0.20 -13.47
C ASN A 55 -13.13 0.85 -14.83
N GLU A 56 -12.17 1.78 -14.88
CA GLU A 56 -11.90 2.59 -16.06
C GLU A 56 -10.77 2.01 -16.92
N TRP A 57 -9.85 1.23 -16.34
CA TRP A 57 -8.62 0.81 -17.01
C TRP A 57 -8.66 -0.65 -17.42
N ALA A 58 -8.93 -0.90 -18.71
CA ALA A 58 -8.99 -2.25 -19.27
C ALA A 58 -7.69 -3.07 -19.10
N ASP A 59 -6.53 -2.41 -19.01
CA ASP A 59 -5.23 -3.06 -18.76
C ASP A 59 -5.16 -3.75 -17.38
N LEU A 60 -6.03 -3.34 -16.46
CA LEU A 60 -6.20 -3.94 -15.14
C LEU A 60 -7.31 -5.00 -15.11
N ALA A 61 -7.64 -5.60 -16.25
CA ALA A 61 -8.49 -6.79 -16.27
C ALA A 61 -7.84 -7.93 -15.48
N SER A 62 -8.64 -8.66 -14.71
CA SER A 62 -8.20 -9.71 -13.76
C SER A 62 -7.90 -11.07 -14.40
N LYS A 63 -7.93 -11.17 -15.74
CA LYS A 63 -7.65 -12.41 -16.47
C LYS A 63 -6.40 -12.25 -17.33
N LYS A 64 -5.63 -13.33 -17.45
CA LYS A 64 -4.51 -13.45 -18.38
C LYS A 64 -5.02 -13.87 -19.76
N ALA A 65 -4.15 -13.81 -20.77
CA ALA A 65 -4.47 -14.20 -22.13
C ALA A 65 -4.91 -15.68 -22.26
N ASP A 66 -4.46 -16.54 -21.34
CA ASP A 66 -4.83 -17.96 -21.27
C ASP A 66 -6.14 -18.22 -20.48
N GLY A 67 -6.81 -17.17 -19.99
CA GLY A 67 -8.04 -17.26 -19.21
C GLY A 67 -7.85 -17.57 -17.72
N SER A 68 -6.61 -17.78 -17.26
CA SER A 68 -6.31 -17.89 -15.84
C SER A 68 -6.45 -16.54 -15.13
N ARG A 69 -6.68 -16.56 -13.81
CA ARG A 69 -6.77 -15.35 -13.00
C ARG A 69 -5.40 -14.73 -12.80
N LYS A 70 -5.36 -13.41 -12.79
CA LYS A 70 -4.22 -12.62 -12.34
C LYS A 70 -4.14 -12.64 -10.82
N LYS A 71 -2.92 -12.64 -10.30
CA LYS A 71 -2.65 -12.58 -8.86
C LYS A 71 -2.44 -11.15 -8.43
N ALA A 72 -3.05 -10.74 -7.32
CA ALA A 72 -2.89 -9.42 -6.72
C ALA A 72 -2.29 -9.49 -5.30
N LEU A 73 -1.46 -8.52 -4.93
CA LEU A 73 -0.94 -8.35 -3.57
C LEU A 73 -1.38 -7.00 -3.00
N VAL A 74 -1.87 -7.00 -1.76
CA VAL A 74 -2.02 -5.79 -0.94
C VAL A 74 -1.09 -5.93 0.27
N ALA A 75 -0.06 -5.09 0.33
CA ALA A 75 0.90 -5.09 1.43
C ALA A 75 0.41 -4.17 2.56
N GLY A 76 0.53 -4.61 3.82
CA GLY A 76 -0.03 -3.92 4.97
C GLY A 76 -1.55 -3.80 4.88
N CYS A 77 -2.22 -4.91 4.53
CA CYS A 77 -3.64 -4.88 4.17
C CYS A 77 -4.59 -4.53 5.32
N GLY A 78 -4.15 -4.55 6.58
CA GLY A 78 -4.97 -4.24 7.74
C GLY A 78 -6.23 -5.11 7.78
N LYS A 79 -7.41 -4.48 7.81
CA LYS A 79 -8.72 -5.16 7.73
C LYS A 79 -9.15 -5.56 6.31
N GLY A 80 -8.30 -5.40 5.31
CA GLY A 80 -8.45 -6.10 4.04
C GLY A 80 -9.52 -5.58 3.08
N TYR A 81 -10.05 -4.35 3.26
CA TYR A 81 -11.06 -3.78 2.36
C TYR A 81 -10.63 -3.79 0.89
N ASP A 82 -9.39 -3.37 0.59
CA ASP A 82 -8.86 -3.37 -0.78
C ASP A 82 -8.64 -4.79 -1.31
N VAL A 83 -8.34 -5.77 -0.43
CA VAL A 83 -8.20 -7.18 -0.79
C VAL A 83 -9.54 -7.75 -1.25
N LEU A 84 -10.61 -7.49 -0.50
CA LEU A 84 -11.96 -7.93 -0.84
C LEU A 84 -12.47 -7.27 -2.12
N LEU A 85 -12.19 -5.98 -2.32
CA LEU A 85 -12.51 -5.28 -3.58
C LEU A 85 -11.82 -5.95 -4.78
N LEU A 86 -10.53 -6.25 -4.68
CA LEU A 86 -9.77 -6.88 -5.76
C LEU A 86 -10.28 -8.31 -6.05
N SER A 87 -10.68 -9.06 -5.02
CA SER A 87 -11.30 -10.39 -5.16
C SER A 87 -12.64 -10.29 -5.90
N ALA A 88 -13.47 -9.31 -5.56
CA ALA A 88 -14.72 -9.03 -6.28
C ALA A 88 -14.48 -8.65 -7.76
N MET A 89 -13.34 -8.03 -8.07
CA MET A 89 -12.91 -7.76 -9.46
C MET A 89 -12.31 -8.98 -10.16
N GLY A 90 -12.23 -10.13 -9.48
CA GLY A 90 -11.87 -11.43 -10.04
C GLY A 90 -10.38 -11.79 -9.98
N TYR A 91 -9.58 -11.04 -9.22
CA TYR A 91 -8.18 -11.40 -8.92
C TYR A 91 -8.11 -12.49 -7.85
N ASP A 92 -7.11 -13.36 -7.92
CA ASP A 92 -6.70 -14.15 -6.76
C ASP A 92 -5.81 -13.25 -5.90
N VAL A 93 -6.28 -12.88 -4.71
CA VAL A 93 -5.70 -11.80 -3.91
C VAL A 93 -5.02 -12.34 -2.65
N TYR A 94 -3.85 -11.80 -2.39
CA TYR A 94 -3.06 -12.09 -1.22
C TYR A 94 -2.99 -10.83 -0.37
N GLY A 95 -3.62 -10.88 0.81
CA GLY A 95 -3.51 -9.83 1.82
C GLY A 95 -2.36 -10.17 2.77
N LEU A 96 -1.30 -9.35 2.77
CA LEU A 96 -0.14 -9.53 3.63
C LEU A 96 -0.11 -8.45 4.70
N ASP A 97 -0.08 -8.85 5.97
CA ASP A 97 0.13 -7.92 7.09
C ASP A 97 1.02 -8.56 8.16
N ILE A 98 1.76 -7.74 8.88
CA ILE A 98 2.60 -8.20 10.00
C ILE A 98 1.77 -8.42 11.28
N SER A 99 0.59 -7.80 11.36
CA SER A 99 -0.33 -7.84 12.50
C SER A 99 -1.33 -8.99 12.36
N GLU A 100 -1.22 -10.00 13.23
CA GLU A 100 -2.24 -11.05 13.34
C GLU A 100 -3.59 -10.46 13.76
N THR A 101 -3.59 -9.46 14.65
CA THR A 101 -4.84 -8.81 15.11
C THR A 101 -5.51 -8.06 13.96
N GLY A 102 -4.73 -7.41 13.09
CA GLY A 102 -5.22 -6.75 11.88
C GLY A 102 -5.87 -7.75 10.93
N LEU A 103 -5.23 -8.89 10.69
CA LEU A 103 -5.75 -9.95 9.82
C LEU A 103 -6.93 -10.71 10.42
N GLN A 104 -7.02 -10.81 11.74
CA GLN A 104 -8.26 -11.27 12.38
C GLN A 104 -9.41 -10.31 12.06
N GLY A 105 -9.15 -8.99 12.15
CA GLY A 105 -10.10 -7.98 11.67
C GLY A 105 -10.46 -8.14 10.19
N ALA A 106 -9.49 -8.47 9.33
CA ALA A 106 -9.75 -8.72 7.91
C ALA A 106 -10.68 -9.91 7.66
N ARG A 107 -10.46 -11.02 8.38
CA ARG A 107 -11.32 -12.21 8.30
C ARG A 107 -12.72 -11.94 8.83
N ASP A 108 -12.88 -11.04 9.79
CA ASP A 108 -14.18 -10.65 10.30
C ASP A 108 -14.90 -9.73 9.30
N THR A 109 -14.19 -8.75 8.72
CA THR A 109 -14.70 -7.92 7.61
C THR A 109 -15.10 -8.77 6.41
N GLU A 110 -14.31 -9.77 6.02
CA GLU A 110 -14.65 -10.69 4.93
C GLU A 110 -16.00 -11.38 5.15
N LYS A 111 -16.28 -11.86 6.37
CA LYS A 111 -17.56 -12.48 6.72
C LYS A 111 -18.70 -11.46 6.78
N GLU A 112 -18.42 -10.27 7.31
CA GLU A 112 -19.41 -9.21 7.45
C GLU A 112 -19.85 -8.66 6.10
N GLU A 113 -18.94 -8.58 5.13
CA GLU A 113 -19.15 -7.98 3.81
C GLU A 113 -19.46 -9.00 2.70
N ASP A 114 -19.49 -10.30 3.02
CA ASP A 114 -19.77 -11.33 2.02
C ASP A 114 -21.18 -11.16 1.41
N GLY A 115 -21.25 -11.17 0.08
CA GLY A 115 -22.49 -10.93 -0.66
C GLY A 115 -23.05 -9.51 -0.51
N LYS A 116 -22.20 -8.49 -0.32
CA LYS A 116 -22.66 -7.10 -0.17
C LYS A 116 -21.92 -6.12 -1.08
N GLY A 117 -22.71 -5.27 -1.74
CA GLY A 117 -22.27 -3.99 -2.30
C GLY A 117 -21.02 -4.08 -3.17
N LEU A 118 -19.96 -3.38 -2.76
CA LEU A 118 -18.70 -3.26 -3.51
C LEU A 118 -17.87 -4.56 -3.55
N TYR A 119 -18.21 -5.54 -2.72
CA TYR A 119 -17.49 -6.80 -2.58
C TYR A 119 -18.19 -7.98 -3.27
N GLU A 120 -19.32 -7.72 -3.92
CA GLU A 120 -19.92 -8.66 -4.85
C GLU A 120 -19.23 -8.59 -6.22
N PRO A 121 -19.03 -9.73 -6.89
CA PRO A 121 -18.50 -9.73 -8.23
C PRO A 121 -19.49 -9.09 -9.21
N LYS A 122 -18.95 -8.38 -10.20
CA LYS A 122 -19.77 -7.82 -11.29
C LYS A 122 -20.27 -8.90 -12.24
N ASP A 123 -21.32 -8.58 -12.99
CA ASP A 123 -21.86 -9.48 -14.03
C ASP A 123 -20.76 -9.98 -14.98
N GLY A 124 -20.66 -11.30 -15.11
CA GLY A 124 -19.66 -11.96 -15.97
C GLY A 124 -18.26 -12.05 -15.36
N ILE A 125 -18.06 -11.55 -14.14
CA ILE A 125 -16.82 -11.75 -13.36
C ILE A 125 -17.09 -12.79 -12.29
N GLU A 126 -16.20 -13.78 -12.19
CA GLU A 126 -16.22 -14.73 -11.09
C GLU A 126 -15.39 -14.15 -9.93
N LYS A 127 -15.86 -14.20 -8.68
CA LYS A 127 -15.10 -13.73 -7.50
C LYS A 127 -13.82 -14.55 -7.35
N GLY A 128 -12.68 -13.91 -7.13
CA GLY A 128 -11.39 -14.60 -7.00
C GLY A 128 -11.08 -15.00 -5.55
N ASP A 129 -10.09 -15.88 -5.38
CA ASP A 129 -9.77 -16.41 -4.05
C ASP A 129 -9.04 -15.36 -3.19
N VAL A 130 -9.26 -15.40 -1.87
CA VAL A 130 -8.56 -14.57 -0.90
C VAL A 130 -7.65 -15.42 -0.03
N THR A 131 -6.38 -15.01 0.09
CA THR A 131 -5.40 -15.63 0.99
C THR A 131 -4.84 -14.59 1.95
N TRP A 132 -5.14 -14.74 3.25
CA TRP A 132 -4.60 -13.90 4.32
C TRP A 132 -3.26 -14.45 4.83
N ILE A 133 -2.21 -13.64 4.79
CA ILE A 133 -0.85 -14.02 5.16
C ILE A 133 -0.36 -13.12 6.28
N VAL A 134 -0.06 -13.73 7.43
CA VAL A 134 0.63 -13.05 8.53
C VAL A 134 2.13 -13.16 8.24
N GLY A 135 2.80 -12.03 8.02
CA GLY A 135 4.21 -12.04 7.69
C GLY A 135 4.85 -10.67 7.49
N ASP A 136 6.16 -10.65 7.57
CA ASP A 136 6.97 -9.47 7.28
C ASP A 136 7.16 -9.35 5.76
N PHE A 137 6.70 -8.22 5.19
CA PHE A 137 6.84 -7.89 3.78
C PHE A 137 8.28 -8.01 3.26
N PHE A 138 9.29 -7.77 4.10
CA PHE A 138 10.70 -7.84 3.73
C PHE A 138 11.30 -9.25 3.81
N LYS A 139 10.56 -10.24 4.32
CA LYS A 139 11.02 -11.63 4.45
C LYS A 139 10.44 -12.53 3.36
N ASP A 140 11.17 -13.58 3.02
CA ASP A 140 10.81 -14.51 1.94
C ASP A 140 9.89 -15.67 2.39
N ASP A 141 9.54 -15.75 3.68
CA ASP A 141 8.79 -16.87 4.25
C ASP A 141 7.45 -17.11 3.54
N PHE A 142 6.76 -16.03 3.13
CA PHE A 142 5.50 -16.12 2.41
C PHE A 142 5.63 -16.47 0.93
N LEU A 143 6.85 -16.47 0.35
CA LEU A 143 7.04 -16.78 -1.07
C LEU A 143 6.61 -18.21 -1.41
N SER A 144 6.73 -19.13 -0.46
CA SER A 144 6.24 -20.50 -0.61
C SER A 144 4.72 -20.58 -0.81
N ILE A 145 3.96 -19.66 -0.21
CA ILE A 145 2.49 -19.59 -0.29
C ILE A 145 2.05 -19.04 -1.66
N VAL A 146 2.84 -18.13 -2.24
CA VAL A 146 2.47 -17.40 -3.47
C VAL A 146 3.09 -18.01 -4.75
N ASN A 147 3.79 -19.13 -4.61
CA ASN A 147 4.54 -19.86 -5.65
C ASN A 147 5.78 -19.11 -6.19
N GLY A 148 6.49 -18.39 -5.34
CA GLY A 148 7.80 -17.79 -5.64
C GLY A 148 7.77 -16.28 -5.92
N GLU A 149 8.89 -15.77 -6.43
CA GLU A 149 9.08 -14.36 -6.80
C GLU A 149 8.41 -14.03 -8.15
N LYS A 150 8.21 -12.73 -8.42
CA LYS A 150 7.58 -12.24 -9.66
C LYS A 150 6.21 -12.85 -9.95
N SER A 151 5.46 -13.12 -8.88
CA SER A 151 4.20 -13.87 -8.93
C SER A 151 2.97 -12.98 -9.06
N PHE A 152 3.10 -11.67 -8.84
CA PHE A 152 1.95 -10.76 -8.77
C PHE A 152 1.82 -9.93 -10.03
N ASP A 153 0.67 -10.05 -10.68
CA ASP A 153 0.31 -9.26 -11.86
C ASP A 153 -0.25 -7.88 -11.48
N LEU A 154 -0.71 -7.74 -10.23
CA LEU A 154 -1.09 -6.46 -9.64
C LEU A 154 -0.52 -6.37 -8.22
N ILE A 155 0.04 -5.23 -7.87
CA ILE A 155 0.38 -4.89 -6.49
C ILE A 155 -0.24 -3.54 -6.17
N TYR A 156 -0.88 -3.40 -5.01
CA TYR A 156 -1.42 -2.15 -4.51
C TYR A 156 -0.67 -1.70 -3.24
N ASP A 157 -0.09 -0.50 -3.29
CA ASP A 157 0.46 0.19 -2.12
C ASP A 157 -0.42 1.40 -1.82
N TYR A 158 -1.09 1.36 -0.67
CA TYR A 158 -1.75 2.50 -0.08
C TYR A 158 -1.57 2.46 1.43
N THR A 159 -1.11 3.57 2.01
CA THR A 159 -0.77 3.71 3.43
C THR A 159 0.32 2.76 3.97
N PHE A 160 0.87 1.86 3.13
CA PHE A 160 1.94 0.95 3.53
C PHE A 160 3.32 1.59 3.41
N GLY A 161 3.69 2.08 2.22
CA GLY A 161 4.99 2.72 2.02
C GLY A 161 5.24 3.88 2.98
N CYS A 162 4.20 4.69 3.24
CA CYS A 162 4.30 5.83 4.16
C CYS A 162 4.21 5.42 5.63
N ALA A 163 3.92 4.16 5.96
CA ALA A 163 4.01 3.63 7.33
C ALA A 163 5.41 3.12 7.68
N LEU A 164 6.33 3.08 6.70
CA LEU A 164 7.70 2.65 6.90
C LEU A 164 8.62 3.85 7.17
N PRO A 165 9.60 3.74 8.08
CA PRO A 165 10.60 4.78 8.26
C PRO A 165 11.44 4.97 6.98
N PRO A 166 11.96 6.18 6.72
CA PRO A 166 12.67 6.51 5.48
C PRO A 166 13.86 5.59 5.18
N SER A 167 14.51 5.06 6.21
CA SER A 167 15.62 4.10 6.09
C SER A 167 15.24 2.80 5.39
N LEU A 168 13.94 2.44 5.35
CA LEU A 168 13.45 1.24 4.66
C LEU A 168 13.01 1.48 3.22
N ARG A 169 12.99 2.72 2.72
CA ARG A 169 12.58 3.02 1.33
C ARG A 169 13.38 2.26 0.25
N PRO A 170 14.71 2.07 0.39
CA PRO A 170 15.46 1.21 -0.54
C PRO A 170 14.96 -0.25 -0.51
N ALA A 171 14.75 -0.81 0.68
CA ALA A 171 14.26 -2.18 0.83
C ALA A 171 12.83 -2.34 0.28
N TRP A 172 11.97 -1.34 0.51
CA TRP A 172 10.59 -1.27 0.05
C TRP A 172 10.50 -1.30 -1.48
N SER A 173 11.25 -0.42 -2.16
CA SER A 173 11.27 -0.38 -3.63
C SER A 173 11.86 -1.64 -4.24
N LYS A 174 12.94 -2.18 -3.64
CA LYS A 174 13.52 -3.46 -4.05
C LYS A 174 12.51 -4.59 -3.95
N ARG A 175 11.71 -4.60 -2.88
CA ARG A 175 10.74 -5.67 -2.63
C ARG A 175 9.62 -5.63 -3.64
N TYR A 176 9.06 -4.47 -3.97
CA TYR A 176 8.06 -4.40 -5.04
C TYR A 176 8.60 -4.81 -6.40
N HIS A 177 9.79 -4.33 -6.79
CA HIS A 177 10.43 -4.77 -8.02
C HIS A 177 10.62 -6.30 -8.08
N LYS A 178 10.98 -6.93 -6.94
CA LYS A 178 11.19 -8.39 -6.84
C LYS A 178 9.87 -9.19 -6.91
N LEU A 179 8.78 -8.65 -6.35
CA LEU A 179 7.49 -9.33 -6.27
C LEU A 179 6.64 -9.16 -7.54
N LEU A 180 6.79 -8.04 -8.25
CA LEU A 180 6.01 -7.71 -9.44
C LEU A 180 6.39 -8.63 -10.63
N SER A 181 5.39 -9.22 -11.26
CA SER A 181 5.58 -10.02 -12.48
C SER A 181 6.05 -9.14 -13.65
N PRO A 182 6.71 -9.70 -14.68
CA PRO A 182 7.26 -8.89 -15.79
C PRO A 182 6.24 -7.99 -16.50
N GLU A 183 4.98 -8.45 -16.61
CA GLU A 183 3.88 -7.68 -17.22
C GLU A 183 2.98 -7.02 -16.16
N GLY A 184 3.36 -7.09 -14.88
CA GLY A 184 2.55 -6.64 -13.77
C GLY A 184 2.39 -5.12 -13.70
N ARG A 185 1.45 -4.68 -12.88
CA ARG A 185 1.25 -3.28 -12.52
C ARG A 185 1.41 -3.10 -11.02
N LEU A 186 2.21 -2.14 -10.60
CA LEU A 186 2.21 -1.62 -9.24
C LEU A 186 1.40 -0.32 -9.25
N ILE A 187 0.31 -0.28 -8.51
CA ILE A 187 -0.47 0.93 -8.26
C ILE A 187 -0.06 1.47 -6.89
N CYS A 188 0.42 2.70 -6.86
CA CYS A 188 0.66 3.43 -5.63
C CYS A 188 -0.37 4.56 -5.52
N LEU A 189 -1.17 4.54 -4.46
CA LEU A 189 -1.92 5.72 -4.05
C LEU A 189 -1.02 6.53 -3.11
N GLU A 190 -0.47 7.61 -3.65
CA GLU A 190 0.56 8.42 -3.03
C GLU A 190 -0.03 9.32 -1.96
N PHE A 191 0.32 9.04 -0.71
CA PHE A 191 -0.13 9.75 0.49
C PHE A 191 0.93 9.57 1.60
N PRO A 192 1.17 10.57 2.47
CA PRO A 192 0.80 11.99 2.36
C PRO A 192 1.81 12.76 1.50
N THR A 193 1.32 13.57 0.56
CA THR A 193 2.13 14.22 -0.49
C THR A 193 2.53 15.65 -0.15
N THR A 194 1.78 16.32 0.72
CA THR A 194 2.00 17.73 1.13
C THR A 194 2.60 17.85 2.54
N LYS A 195 2.82 16.72 3.23
CA LYS A 195 3.42 16.68 4.56
C LYS A 195 4.92 17.01 4.50
N SER A 196 5.39 17.93 5.36
CA SER A 196 6.82 18.18 5.55
C SER A 196 7.51 16.96 6.17
N PRO A 197 8.65 16.47 5.63
CA PRO A 197 9.41 15.36 6.22
C PRO A 197 9.83 15.60 7.67
N SER A 198 10.14 16.84 8.04
CA SER A 198 10.53 17.24 9.41
C SER A 198 9.46 16.99 10.48
N ILE A 199 8.21 16.74 10.09
CA ILE A 199 7.13 16.41 11.04
C ILE A 199 7.32 14.99 11.63
N GLY A 200 8.04 14.10 10.92
CA GLY A 200 8.21 12.70 11.28
C GLY A 200 7.05 11.81 10.82
N GLY A 201 6.91 10.60 11.36
CA GLY A 201 5.81 9.69 11.06
C GLY A 201 5.60 8.63 12.16
N PRO A 202 4.68 7.67 11.98
CA PRO A 202 3.79 7.46 10.83
C PRO A 202 2.61 8.44 10.73
N PRO A 203 2.06 8.62 9.51
CA PRO A 203 2.70 8.29 8.24
C PRO A 203 3.87 9.25 7.97
N TRP A 204 4.99 8.80 7.41
CA TRP A 204 6.07 9.68 6.95
C TRP A 204 5.68 10.36 5.65
N ALA A 205 6.27 11.53 5.37
CA ALA A 205 6.05 12.23 4.10
C ALA A 205 6.41 11.31 2.92
N MET A 206 5.51 11.17 1.95
CA MET A 206 5.73 10.35 0.76
C MET A 206 5.19 11.05 -0.50
N PRO A 207 5.79 12.19 -0.91
CA PRO A 207 5.43 12.88 -2.14
C PRO A 207 5.88 12.10 -3.40
N PRO A 208 5.35 12.46 -4.59
CA PRO A 208 5.66 11.76 -5.86
C PRO A 208 7.15 11.58 -6.17
N ARG A 209 7.99 12.55 -5.76
CA ARG A 209 9.45 12.47 -5.93
C ARG A 209 10.09 11.28 -5.21
N ILE A 210 9.51 10.81 -4.10
CA ILE A 210 10.01 9.66 -3.34
C ILE A 210 9.74 8.35 -4.11
N TYR A 211 8.53 8.20 -4.66
CA TYR A 211 8.18 7.06 -5.52
C TYR A 211 9.08 7.00 -6.75
N GLU A 212 9.22 8.13 -7.48
CA GLU A 212 10.11 8.24 -8.65
C GLU A 212 11.60 8.08 -8.32
N GLY A 213 12.04 8.49 -7.13
CA GLY A 213 13.41 8.26 -6.69
C GLY A 213 13.69 6.77 -6.54
N HIS A 214 12.90 6.10 -5.71
CA HIS A 214 13.16 4.73 -5.23
C HIS A 214 12.67 3.63 -6.18
N LEU A 215 11.48 3.74 -6.77
CA LEU A 215 10.95 2.69 -7.65
C LEU A 215 11.73 2.61 -8.98
N SER A 216 12.23 3.75 -9.46
CA SER A 216 13.12 3.83 -10.63
C SER A 216 14.57 3.39 -10.32
N ARG A 217 14.92 3.16 -9.04
CA ARG A 217 16.25 2.75 -8.54
C ARG A 217 16.11 1.71 -7.41
N PRO A 218 15.49 0.55 -7.69
CA PRO A 218 15.05 -0.38 -6.65
C PRO A 218 16.23 -0.87 -5.81
N GLY A 219 16.18 -0.62 -4.49
CA GLY A 219 17.22 -1.06 -3.55
C GLY A 219 18.38 -0.10 -3.34
N GLU A 220 18.42 1.03 -4.04
CA GLU A 220 19.49 2.02 -3.88
C GLU A 220 19.25 2.93 -2.67
N ALA A 221 20.29 3.15 -1.87
CA ALA A 221 20.27 4.20 -0.85
C ALA A 221 20.45 5.56 -1.52
N LEU A 222 19.42 6.41 -1.46
CA LEU A 222 19.41 7.72 -2.11
C LEU A 222 19.87 8.84 -1.16
N PRO A 223 20.43 9.95 -1.67
CA PRO A 223 20.87 11.08 -0.85
C PRO A 223 19.69 11.87 -0.28
N TYR A 224 19.68 12.06 1.03
CA TYR A 224 18.75 12.93 1.74
C TYR A 224 19.53 14.02 2.46
N ASN A 225 18.99 15.24 2.51
CA ASN A 225 19.58 16.33 3.26
C ASN A 225 19.20 16.27 4.76
N GLU A 226 19.68 17.23 5.55
CA GLU A 226 19.43 17.32 6.99
C GLU A 226 17.95 17.49 7.36
N ASP A 227 17.12 18.00 6.45
CA ASP A 227 15.67 18.15 6.62
C ASP A 227 14.88 16.89 6.21
N CYS A 228 15.56 15.77 5.97
CA CYS A 228 15.00 14.52 5.46
C CYS A 228 14.34 14.65 4.07
N GLU A 229 14.76 15.65 3.29
CA GLU A 229 14.32 15.85 1.91
C GLU A 229 15.22 15.10 0.92
N LEU A 230 14.61 14.47 -0.09
CA LEU A 230 15.33 13.76 -1.14
C LEU A 230 16.02 14.77 -2.06
N GLU A 231 17.34 14.64 -2.22
CA GLU A 231 18.17 15.50 -3.08
C GLU A 231 18.09 15.03 -4.55
N VAL A 232 16.95 15.31 -5.20
CA VAL A 232 16.62 14.81 -6.55
C VAL A 232 17.68 15.23 -7.58
N GLU A 233 18.25 16.41 -7.44
CA GLU A 233 19.30 16.95 -8.31
C GLU A 233 20.62 16.18 -8.24
N LYS A 234 20.85 15.41 -7.17
CA LYS A 234 22.02 14.53 -7.02
C LYS A 234 21.78 13.14 -7.59
N LEU A 235 20.55 12.82 -8.02
CA LEU A 235 20.23 11.53 -8.59
C LEU A 235 20.75 11.42 -10.02
N GLY A 236 21.43 10.31 -10.32
CA GLY A 236 21.73 9.93 -11.68
C GLY A 236 20.47 9.52 -12.47
N LEU A 237 20.68 9.07 -13.72
CA LEU A 237 19.60 8.50 -14.52
C LEU A 237 18.96 7.29 -13.80
N PRO A 238 17.64 7.08 -13.96
CA PRO A 238 16.99 5.83 -13.55
C PRO A 238 17.75 4.57 -13.99
N HIS A 239 17.64 3.51 -13.20
CA HIS A 239 18.19 2.22 -13.59
C HIS A 239 17.48 1.68 -14.83
N LYS A 240 18.22 1.03 -15.73
CA LYS A 240 17.62 0.42 -16.95
C LYS A 240 16.57 -0.63 -16.62
N ASN A 241 16.73 -1.31 -15.48
CA ASN A 241 15.83 -2.31 -14.91
C ASN A 241 15.04 -1.76 -13.70
N GLY A 242 15.01 -0.45 -13.50
CA GLY A 242 14.10 0.16 -12.52
C GLY A 242 12.65 0.10 -13.02
N LEU A 243 11.70 0.19 -12.09
CA LEU A 243 10.31 0.30 -12.49
C LEU A 243 10.08 1.65 -13.18
N ARG A 244 9.27 1.65 -14.24
CA ARG A 244 8.91 2.83 -15.01
C ARG A 244 7.51 3.27 -14.63
N ARG A 245 7.34 4.57 -14.34
CA ARG A 245 6.01 5.16 -14.18
C ARG A 245 5.34 5.28 -15.55
N ILE A 246 4.27 4.53 -15.74
CA ILE A 246 3.49 4.55 -16.99
C ILE A 246 2.28 5.50 -16.90
N ALA A 247 1.91 5.91 -15.69
CA ALA A 247 0.89 6.92 -15.48
C ALA A 247 1.06 7.63 -14.12
N HIS A 248 0.61 8.88 -14.07
CA HIS A 248 0.61 9.71 -12.88
C HIS A 248 -0.48 10.78 -12.96
N PHE A 249 -1.44 10.77 -12.04
CA PHE A 249 -2.60 11.68 -12.10
C PHE A 249 -3.23 11.88 -10.72
N HIS A 250 -3.97 12.97 -10.55
CA HIS A 250 -4.86 13.12 -9.41
C HIS A 250 -6.11 12.25 -9.58
N PRO A 251 -6.53 11.46 -8.58
CA PRO A 251 -7.76 10.72 -8.66
C PRO A 251 -8.97 11.67 -8.63
N LYS A 252 -10.12 11.21 -9.12
CA LYS A 252 -11.39 11.98 -9.10
C LYS A 252 -11.93 12.15 -7.68
N ARG A 253 -11.64 11.19 -6.81
CA ARG A 253 -12.03 11.11 -5.40
C ARG A 253 -11.06 10.20 -4.65
N THR A 254 -10.86 10.46 -3.37
CA THR A 254 -10.05 9.66 -2.45
C THR A 254 -10.73 9.62 -1.06
N ASN A 255 -10.12 8.96 -0.09
CA ASN A 255 -10.52 8.98 1.31
C ASN A 255 -10.34 10.37 1.92
N ARG A 256 -11.00 10.63 3.06
CA ARG A 256 -10.98 11.95 3.73
C ARG A 256 -9.56 12.47 3.99
N GLY A 257 -8.62 11.58 4.32
CA GLY A 257 -7.23 11.93 4.57
C GLY A 257 -6.47 12.49 3.35
N GLY A 258 -6.94 12.22 2.13
CA GLY A 258 -6.32 12.65 0.89
C GLY A 258 -6.77 14.02 0.38
N TYR A 259 -7.63 14.72 1.13
CA TYR A 259 -8.02 16.11 0.81
C TYR A 259 -7.22 17.10 1.66
N GLY A 260 -6.69 18.13 1.00
CA GLY A 260 -6.09 19.28 1.65
C GLY A 260 -7.12 20.15 2.38
N ALA A 261 -6.63 21.10 3.17
CA ALA A 261 -7.49 22.03 3.93
C ALA A 261 -8.35 22.94 3.04
N ASP A 262 -7.96 23.14 1.78
CA ASP A 262 -8.73 23.89 0.78
C ASP A 262 -9.80 23.02 0.06
N GLY A 263 -9.95 21.75 0.46
CA GLY A 263 -10.90 20.80 -0.10
C GLY A 263 -10.46 20.18 -1.43
N LYS A 264 -9.25 20.46 -1.91
CA LYS A 264 -8.69 19.81 -3.10
C LYS A 264 -8.04 18.48 -2.74
N ILE A 265 -7.92 17.61 -3.74
CA ILE A 265 -7.26 16.31 -3.58
C ILE A 265 -5.75 16.54 -3.63
N ASP A 266 -5.07 16.17 -2.54
CA ASP A 266 -3.62 16.17 -2.43
C ASP A 266 -3.02 14.84 -2.89
N ASP A 267 -3.79 13.74 -2.80
CA ASP A 267 -3.36 12.42 -3.23
C ASP A 267 -3.06 12.38 -4.74
N TRP A 268 -2.10 11.54 -5.09
CA TRP A 268 -1.81 11.18 -6.48
C TRP A 268 -1.93 9.68 -6.65
N VAL A 269 -2.21 9.23 -7.86
CA VAL A 269 -2.03 7.83 -8.23
C VAL A 269 -0.90 7.72 -9.24
N SER A 270 0.04 6.84 -8.96
CA SER A 270 1.04 6.40 -9.94
C SER A 270 0.89 4.92 -10.25
N VAL A 271 1.10 4.58 -11.52
CA VAL A 271 1.10 3.19 -11.99
C VAL A 271 2.46 2.89 -12.59
N TRP A 272 3.05 1.77 -12.19
CA TRP A 272 4.42 1.37 -12.52
C TRP A 272 4.46 -0.02 -13.15
N SER A 273 5.42 -0.24 -14.04
CA SER A 273 5.75 -1.53 -14.65
C SER A 273 7.27 -1.75 -14.68
N HIS A 274 7.72 -2.96 -15.02
CA HIS A 274 9.12 -3.17 -15.47
C HIS A 274 9.40 -2.45 -16.80
#